data_AF-A0A1C2EEZ6-F1
#
_entry.id   AF-A0A1C2EEZ6-F1
#
_cell.length_a   1.000
_cell.length_b   1.000
_cell.length_c   1.000
_cell.angle_alpha   90.00
_cell.angle_beta   90.00
_cell.angle_gamma   90.00
#
_symmetry.space_group_name_H-M   'P 1'
#
loop_
_entity.id
_entity.type
_entity.pdbx_description
1 polymer ?
#
loop_
_entity_poly.entity_id
_entity_poly.type
_entity_poly.pdbx_seq_one_letter_code
_entity_poly.pdbx_strand_id
1 'polypeptide(L)'
;MPLLKRAELRQTYKWKTTAGDNPHLIHDDAKHLSRNERYEMLSYLNHLGWSADRSALVYDHGLDVSKEDRLCVEWMLKVHFRSTSPGRGKVTEWVNLNWAELRPQFSL
;
A
#
# COMPACT_ATOMS: atom_id res chain seq x y z
N MET A 1 -16.59 1.22 -4.02
CA MET A 1 -15.87 1.38 -5.30
C MET A 1 -15.22 0.06 -5.69
N PRO A 2 -14.90 -0.19 -6.97
CA PRO A 2 -14.24 -1.44 -7.35
C PRO A 2 -12.80 -1.50 -6.81
N LEU A 3 -12.41 -2.67 -6.28
CA LEU A 3 -11.03 -2.93 -5.86
C LEU A 3 -10.04 -2.79 -7.03
N LEU A 4 -8.81 -2.44 -6.70
CA LEU A 4 -7.72 -2.36 -7.66
C LEU A 4 -7.35 -3.77 -8.14
N LYS A 5 -7.17 -3.95 -9.44
CA LYS A 5 -6.69 -5.18 -10.06
C LYS A 5 -5.18 -5.12 -10.26
N ARG A 6 -4.55 -6.30 -10.36
CA ARG A 6 -3.11 -6.44 -10.63
C ARG A 6 -2.63 -5.66 -11.85
N ALA A 7 -3.44 -5.62 -12.91
CA ALA A 7 -3.10 -4.92 -14.16
C ALA A 7 -3.20 -3.39 -14.05
N GLU A 8 -3.80 -2.87 -12.98
CA GLU A 8 -3.97 -1.43 -12.75
C GLU A 8 -2.80 -0.83 -11.95
N LEU A 9 -1.95 -1.66 -11.32
CA LEU A 9 -0.73 -1.20 -10.65
C LEU A 9 0.24 -0.58 -11.66
N ARG A 10 0.81 0.56 -11.29
CA ARG A 10 1.59 1.40 -12.20
C ARG A 10 3.09 1.28 -12.02
N GLN A 11 3.54 0.68 -10.93
CA GLN A 11 4.96 0.62 -10.58
C GLN A 11 5.57 -0.73 -10.96
N THR A 12 6.90 -0.76 -11.13
CA THR A 12 7.63 -2.00 -11.41
C THR A 12 7.87 -2.79 -10.13
N TYR A 13 7.57 -4.09 -10.19
CA TYR A 13 7.78 -5.07 -9.12
C TYR A 13 8.83 -6.09 -9.56
N LYS A 14 9.64 -6.60 -8.63
CA LYS A 14 10.60 -7.67 -8.94
C LYS A 14 9.89 -9.02 -8.88
N TRP A 15 10.12 -9.87 -9.87
CA TRP A 15 9.52 -11.22 -10.00
C TRP A 15 10.24 -12.31 -9.20
N LYS A 16 11.00 -11.95 -8.16
CA LYS A 16 11.56 -12.96 -7.25
C LYS A 16 10.62 -13.10 -6.07
N THR A 17 9.72 -14.08 -6.13
CA THR A 17 9.27 -14.78 -4.93
C THR A 17 10.54 -15.32 -4.28
N THR A 18 10.82 -14.93 -3.04
CA THR A 18 11.95 -15.52 -2.31
C THR A 18 11.75 -17.04 -2.32
N ALA A 19 12.78 -17.82 -2.66
CA ALA A 19 12.65 -19.27 -2.76
C ALA A 19 12.30 -19.83 -1.35
N GLY A 20 11.07 -20.29 -1.16
CA GLY A 20 10.52 -20.71 0.12
C GLY A 20 9.27 -19.94 0.58
N ASP A 21 8.90 -18.86 -0.13
CA ASP A 21 7.79 -18.00 0.24
C ASP A 21 6.47 -18.56 -0.31
N ASN A 22 5.63 -19.10 0.59
CA ASN A 22 4.32 -19.62 0.23
C ASN A 22 3.31 -18.45 0.31
N PRO A 23 2.71 -18.02 -0.81
CA PRO A 23 1.72 -16.93 -0.81
C PRO A 23 0.45 -17.26 0.01
N HIS A 24 0.29 -18.51 0.48
CA HIS A 24 -0.76 -18.94 1.39
C HIS A 24 -0.36 -18.96 2.87
N LEU A 25 0.92 -18.77 3.22
CA LEU A 25 1.42 -18.72 4.60
C LEU A 25 1.60 -17.27 5.12
N ILE A 26 0.68 -16.37 4.74
CA ILE A 26 0.61 -14.98 5.26
C ILE A 26 0.05 -14.96 6.71
N HIS A 27 0.15 -16.06 7.44
CA HIS A 27 -0.34 -16.23 8.81
C HIS A 27 0.85 -16.66 9.66
N ASP A 28 1.48 -15.70 10.34
CA ASP A 28 1.32 -15.58 11.81
C ASP A 28 2.21 -14.48 12.40
N ASP A 29 3.18 -13.95 11.65
CA ASP A 29 4.08 -12.94 12.22
C ASP A 29 3.68 -11.51 11.82
N ALA A 30 3.60 -10.67 12.83
CA ALA A 30 3.20 -9.30 12.74
C ALA A 30 3.97 -8.52 11.65
N LYS A 31 3.21 -7.85 10.79
CA LYS A 31 3.52 -6.50 10.31
C LYS A 31 4.81 -6.39 9.47
N HIS A 32 4.85 -6.98 8.28
CA HIS A 32 5.77 -6.54 7.23
C HIS A 32 4.99 -6.24 5.93
N LEU A 33 5.47 -5.25 5.17
CA LEU A 33 4.99 -4.94 3.82
C LEU A 33 6.18 -4.92 2.86
N SER A 34 6.28 -5.95 2.02
CA SER A 34 7.24 -6.06 0.94
C SER A 34 6.81 -5.21 -0.24
N ARG A 35 7.47 -4.06 -0.42
CA ARG A 35 7.19 -3.10 -1.51
C ARG A 35 7.69 -3.57 -2.88
N ASN A 36 8.43 -4.68 -2.88
CA ASN A 36 8.93 -5.32 -4.09
C ASN A 36 8.00 -6.43 -4.58
N GLU A 37 7.15 -6.96 -3.70
CA GLU A 37 6.17 -7.98 -4.01
C GLU A 37 4.83 -7.36 -4.39
N ARG A 38 4.40 -7.69 -5.60
CA ARG A 38 3.16 -7.17 -6.16
C ARG A 38 1.93 -7.59 -5.36
N TYR A 39 1.93 -8.82 -4.83
CA TYR A 39 0.78 -9.40 -4.13
C TYR A 39 0.54 -8.70 -2.80
N GLU A 40 1.59 -8.49 -2.01
CA GLU A 40 1.49 -7.79 -0.74
C GLU A 40 1.09 -6.32 -0.93
N MET A 41 1.68 -5.64 -1.90
CA MET A 41 1.31 -4.26 -2.22
C MET A 41 -0.13 -4.16 -2.68
N LEU A 42 -0.59 -5.02 -3.58
CA LEU A 42 -1.99 -5.00 -4.02
C LEU A 42 -2.96 -5.28 -2.86
N SER A 43 -2.63 -6.26 -2.02
CA SER A 43 -3.41 -6.59 -0.83
C SER A 43 -3.47 -5.39 0.10
N TYR A 44 -2.32 -4.77 0.40
CA TYR A 44 -2.25 -3.60 1.26
C TYR A 44 -3.10 -2.45 0.74
N LEU A 45 -2.94 -2.08 -0.54
CA LEU A 45 -3.68 -0.98 -1.17
C LEU A 45 -5.20 -1.22 -1.16
N ASN A 46 -5.64 -2.47 -1.31
CA ASN A 46 -7.07 -2.80 -1.31
C ASN A 46 -7.70 -2.87 0.08
N HIS A 47 -6.90 -2.96 1.15
CA HIS A 47 -7.35 -2.88 2.55
C HIS A 47 -7.20 -1.47 3.15
N LEU A 48 -6.78 -0.48 2.35
CA LEU A 48 -6.78 0.92 2.81
C LEU A 48 -8.21 1.47 2.86
N GLY A 49 -8.51 2.15 3.97
CA GLY A 49 -9.72 2.92 4.18
C GLY A 49 -9.40 4.36 4.58
N TRP A 50 -10.35 5.27 4.39
CA TRP A 50 -10.35 6.58 5.04
C TRP A 50 -10.94 6.45 6.45
N SER A 51 -10.42 7.21 7.40
CA SER A 51 -11.06 7.42 8.70
C SER A 51 -12.48 7.97 8.52
N ALA A 52 -13.32 7.89 9.56
CA ALA A 52 -14.72 8.31 9.49
C ALA A 52 -14.89 9.79 9.07
N ASP A 53 -13.96 10.64 9.48
CA ASP A 53 -13.85 12.07 9.15
C ASP A 53 -13.03 12.36 7.87
N ARG A 54 -12.50 11.31 7.21
CA ARG A 54 -11.65 11.38 6.01
C ARG A 54 -10.37 12.21 6.18
N SER A 55 -9.87 12.33 7.40
CA SER A 55 -8.63 13.06 7.69
C SER A 55 -7.36 12.20 7.54
N ALA A 56 -7.48 10.88 7.64
CA ALA A 56 -6.34 9.97 7.59
C ALA A 56 -6.69 8.62 6.94
N LEU A 57 -5.69 8.00 6.31
CA LEU A 57 -5.78 6.61 5.88
C LEU A 57 -5.61 5.68 7.07
N VAL A 58 -6.38 4.61 7.07
CA VAL A 58 -6.37 3.51 8.04
C VAL A 58 -6.28 2.17 7.29
N TYR A 59 -5.88 1.11 7.98
CA TYR A 59 -5.69 -0.21 7.38
C TYR A 59 -6.68 -1.22 7.96
N ASP A 60 -7.31 -2.01 7.10
CA ASP A 60 -8.27 -3.10 7.42
C ASP A 60 -9.63 -2.64 7.98
N HIS A 61 -9.90 -1.34 7.93
CA HIS A 61 -11.17 -0.73 8.31
C HIS A 61 -11.31 0.65 7.65
N GLY A 62 -12.42 1.34 7.90
CA GLY A 62 -12.66 2.68 7.38
C GLY A 62 -13.55 2.73 6.13
N LEU A 63 -13.76 3.93 5.63
CA LEU A 63 -14.52 4.21 4.42
C LEU A 63 -13.69 3.85 3.19
N ASP A 64 -14.35 3.33 2.17
CA ASP A 64 -13.67 2.88 0.96
C ASP A 64 -12.87 3.99 0.27
N VAL A 65 -11.63 3.68 -0.12
CA VAL A 65 -10.69 4.61 -0.77
C VAL A 65 -10.79 4.50 -2.29
N SER A 66 -10.71 5.62 -2.99
CA SER A 66 -10.77 5.68 -4.45
C SER A 66 -9.59 4.93 -5.10
N LYS A 67 -9.76 4.49 -6.35
CA LYS A 67 -8.65 3.88 -7.10
C LYS A 67 -7.46 4.83 -7.26
N GLU A 68 -7.75 6.11 -7.51
CA GLU A 68 -6.72 7.14 -7.64
C GLU A 68 -5.88 7.26 -6.37
N ASP A 69 -6.52 7.33 -5.20
CA ASP A 69 -5.81 7.43 -3.94
C ASP A 69 -4.98 6.17 -3.65
N ARG A 70 -5.47 4.97 -3.99
CA ARG A 70 -4.67 3.74 -3.90
C ARG A 70 -3.44 3.80 -4.79
N LEU A 71 -3.56 4.31 -6.01
CA LEU A 71 -2.43 4.49 -6.93
C LEU A 71 -1.47 5.59 -6.47
N CYS A 72 -1.97 6.64 -5.83
CA CYS A 72 -1.15 7.63 -5.17
C CYS A 72 -0.31 7.00 -4.07
N VAL A 73 -0.91 6.17 -3.20
CA VAL A 73 -0.17 5.43 -2.16
C VAL A 73 0.85 4.48 -2.78
N GLU A 74 0.49 3.76 -3.86
CA GLU A 74 1.44 2.91 -4.60
C GLU A 74 2.68 3.73 -5.00
N TRP A 75 2.47 4.89 -5.63
CA TRP A 75 3.54 5.78 -6.08
C TRP A 75 4.37 6.33 -4.90
N MET A 76 3.73 6.84 -3.85
CA MET A 76 4.42 7.33 -2.63
C MET A 76 5.34 6.25 -2.05
N LEU A 77 4.83 5.02 -1.95
CA LEU A 77 5.59 3.90 -1.36
C LEU A 77 6.69 3.38 -2.27
N LYS A 78 6.56 3.48 -3.59
CA LYS A 78 7.59 3.00 -4.53
C LYS A 78 8.67 4.03 -4.82
N VAL A 79 8.32 5.32 -4.82
CA VAL A 79 9.22 6.40 -5.22
C VAL A 79 9.87 7.07 -4.00
N HIS A 80 9.10 7.34 -2.95
CA HIS A 80 9.54 8.21 -1.85
C HIS A 80 9.91 7.45 -0.58
N PHE A 81 9.18 6.40 -0.25
CA PHE A 81 9.42 5.69 0.99
C PHE A 81 10.73 4.88 0.92
N ARG A 82 11.60 5.03 1.92
CA ARG A 82 12.91 4.36 1.99
C ARG A 82 13.02 3.55 3.28
N SER A 83 12.31 2.43 3.34
CA SER A 83 12.42 1.46 4.44
C SER A 83 12.50 0.03 3.89
N THR A 84 13.43 -0.78 4.40
CA THR A 84 13.67 -2.14 3.92
C THR A 84 12.67 -3.14 4.49
N SER A 85 12.21 -2.94 5.74
CA SER A 85 11.27 -3.86 6.39
C SER A 85 10.23 -3.23 7.31
N PRO A 86 9.37 -2.33 6.81
CA PRO A 86 8.38 -1.67 7.63
C PRO A 86 7.11 -2.51 7.79
N GLY A 87 6.50 -2.40 8.96
CA GLY A 87 5.17 -2.94 9.17
C GLY A 87 4.05 -2.06 8.66
N ARG A 88 2.95 -2.67 8.21
CA ARG A 88 1.81 -2.00 7.56
C ARG A 88 1.32 -0.75 8.31
N GLY A 89 1.24 -0.80 9.65
CA GLY A 89 0.90 0.36 10.47
C GLY A 89 1.88 1.53 10.33
N LYS A 90 3.19 1.27 10.38
CA LYS A 90 4.23 2.30 10.16
C LYS A 90 4.22 2.83 8.73
N VAL A 91 3.88 1.97 7.76
CA VAL A 91 3.70 2.40 6.37
C VAL A 91 2.53 3.38 6.26
N THR A 92 1.38 3.04 6.82
CA THR A 92 0.19 3.90 6.80
C THR A 92 0.43 5.21 7.54
N GLU A 93 1.10 5.18 8.69
CA GLU A 93 1.51 6.39 9.42
C GLU A 93 2.40 7.28 8.56
N TRP A 94 3.43 6.72 7.92
CA TRP A 94 4.32 7.47 7.03
C TRP A 94 3.55 8.07 5.84
N VAL A 95 2.62 7.33 5.25
CA VAL A 95 1.77 7.86 4.17
C VAL A 95 0.95 9.05 4.65
N ASN A 96 0.29 8.95 5.82
CA ASN A 96 -0.49 10.06 6.38
C ASN A 96 0.37 11.31 6.64
N LEU A 97 1.56 11.13 7.21
CA LEU A 97 2.50 12.23 7.48
C LEU A 97 2.95 12.95 6.21
N ASN A 98 3.06 12.24 5.08
CA ASN A 98 3.54 12.79 3.81
C ASN A 98 2.40 13.08 2.81
N TRP A 99 1.15 12.83 3.18
CA TRP A 99 0.02 12.89 2.26
C TRP A 99 -0.18 14.30 1.69
N ALA A 100 -0.24 15.31 2.56
CA ALA A 100 -0.48 16.69 2.15
C ALA A 100 0.60 17.24 1.20
N GLU A 101 1.84 16.78 1.33
CA GLU A 101 2.96 17.19 0.49
C GLU A 101 3.00 16.43 -0.85
N LEU A 102 2.81 15.11 -0.82
CA LEU A 102 3.03 14.24 -1.97
C LEU A 102 1.77 14.07 -2.83
N ARG A 103 0.57 14.05 -2.25
CA ARG A 103 -0.69 13.87 -2.98
C ARG A 103 -0.90 14.89 -4.11
N PRO A 104 -0.59 16.19 -3.95
CA PRO A 104 -0.70 17.16 -5.05
C PRO A 104 0.32 16.95 -6.18
N GLN A 105 1.41 16.23 -5.93
CA GLN A 105 2.44 15.92 -6.93
C GLN A 105 2.08 14.68 -7.76
N PHE A 106 1.16 13.86 -7.28
CA PHE A 106 0.70 12.68 -7.99
C PHE A 106 -0.20 13.05 -9.17
N SER A 107 0.17 12.55 -10.35
CA SER A 107 -0.63 12.67 -11.58
C SER A 107 -0.93 11.28 -12.15
N LEU A 108 -2.15 11.11 -12.65
CA LEU A 108 -2.61 9.88 -13.29
C LEU A 108 -2.27 9.81 -14.77
#